data_AF-A0A0L1IJN2-F1
#
_entry.id   AF-A0A0L1IJN2-F1
#
_cell.length_a   1.000
_cell.length_b   1.000
_cell.length_c   1.000
_cell.angle_alpha   90.00
_cell.angle_beta   90.00
_cell.angle_gamma   90.00
#
_symmetry.space_group_name_H-M   'P 1'
#
loop_
_entity.id
_entity.type
_entity.pdbx_description
1 polymer ?
#
loop_
_entity_poly.entity_id
_entity_poly.type
_entity_poly.pdbx_seq_one_letter_code
_entity_poly.pdbx_strand_id
1 'polypeptide(L)'
;MKNLLAILKAVTAFSGAENHSSTEHNLTTLTNKSEINTSESINNIAREQDHEIDPVNYSVKINISSLDLNPNTGVFNSNEPNAIIETFIRNNADKLDGLTKNDFEVVTNQNNVLTIKVKDDQQKYQGSITINYSVKINI
;
A
#
# COMPACT_ATOMS: atom_id res chain seq x y z
N MET A 1 -22.00 -36.48 -6.15
CA MET A 1 -22.30 -36.15 -7.56
C MET A 1 -22.67 -34.67 -7.66
N LYS A 2 -21.81 -33.83 -8.27
CA LYS A 2 -22.18 -32.58 -9.00
C LYS A 2 -21.03 -31.59 -9.28
N ASN A 3 -19.79 -31.82 -8.83
CA ASN A 3 -18.66 -30.93 -9.20
C ASN A 3 -17.61 -31.54 -10.14
N LEU A 4 -17.76 -32.83 -10.49
CA LEU A 4 -16.94 -33.51 -11.51
C LEU A 4 -17.19 -32.95 -12.92
N LEU A 5 -18.34 -32.30 -13.14
CA LEU A 5 -18.78 -31.80 -14.45
C LEU A 5 -18.11 -30.48 -14.85
N ALA A 6 -17.55 -29.72 -13.91
CA ALA A 6 -16.81 -28.48 -14.19
C ALA A 6 -15.39 -28.77 -14.71
N ILE A 7 -14.74 -29.80 -14.16
CA ILE A 7 -13.40 -30.23 -14.56
C ILE A 7 -13.41 -30.77 -16.00
N LEU A 8 -14.49 -31.44 -16.41
CA LEU A 8 -14.62 -31.98 -17.76
C LEU A 8 -14.74 -30.91 -18.87
N LYS A 9 -15.16 -29.67 -18.54
CA LYS A 9 -15.26 -28.57 -19.52
C LYS A 9 -13.94 -27.82 -19.77
N ALA A 10 -13.01 -27.85 -18.81
CA ALA A 10 -11.68 -27.24 -19.01
C ALA A 10 -10.79 -28.13 -19.89
N VAL A 11 -11.01 -29.46 -19.86
CA VAL A 11 -10.26 -30.43 -20.68
C VAL A 11 -10.67 -30.39 -22.15
N THR A 12 -11.92 -30.03 -22.47
CA THR A 12 -12.42 -30.02 -23.86
C THR A 12 -12.20 -28.71 -24.62
N ALA A 13 -11.59 -27.67 -24.03
CA ALA A 13 -11.33 -26.40 -24.72
C ALA A 13 -9.86 -26.20 -25.15
N PHE A 14 -8.95 -27.12 -24.78
CA PHE A 14 -7.55 -27.07 -25.26
C PHE A 14 -7.34 -27.82 -26.59
N SER A 15 -8.41 -28.36 -27.19
CA SER A 15 -8.36 -29.03 -28.51
C SER A 15 -8.43 -28.04 -29.68
N GLY A 16 -7.52 -27.07 -29.69
CA GLY A 16 -7.45 -26.04 -30.73
C GLY A 16 -6.04 -25.62 -31.14
N ALA A 17 -5.00 -26.37 -30.77
CA ALA A 17 -3.65 -26.14 -31.27
C ALA A 17 -3.16 -27.40 -31.99
N GLU A 18 -3.12 -27.33 -33.32
CA GLU A 18 -2.52 -28.34 -34.18
C GLU A 18 -1.01 -28.44 -33.94
N ASN A 19 -0.57 -29.70 -33.77
CA ASN A 19 0.68 -30.30 -34.24
C ASN A 19 2.01 -29.60 -33.93
N HIS A 20 2.81 -30.18 -33.02
CA HIS A 20 3.86 -31.14 -33.40
C HIS A 20 4.66 -31.63 -32.18
N SER A 21 4.76 -32.97 -32.09
CA SER A 21 5.89 -33.76 -31.60
C SER A 21 6.16 -33.93 -30.09
N SER A 22 6.21 -35.22 -29.73
CA SER A 22 7.17 -35.85 -28.82
C SER A 22 6.67 -36.26 -27.42
N THR A 23 6.26 -37.54 -27.36
CA THR A 23 6.63 -38.56 -26.35
C THR A 23 5.92 -38.54 -25.00
N GLU A 24 5.11 -39.59 -24.82
CA GLU A 24 4.48 -40.06 -23.59
C GLU A 24 5.52 -40.40 -22.52
N HIS A 25 5.30 -39.98 -21.26
CA HIS A 25 5.69 -40.78 -20.09
C HIS A 25 4.68 -40.57 -18.94
N ASN A 26 4.29 -41.71 -18.38
CA ASN A 26 3.17 -41.94 -17.47
C ASN A 26 3.27 -41.16 -16.14
N LEU A 27 2.16 -40.54 -15.73
CA LEU A 27 2.01 -39.86 -14.45
C LEU A 27 1.53 -40.86 -13.37
N THR A 28 2.43 -41.31 -12.50
CA THR A 28 2.09 -42.12 -11.32
C THR A 28 2.01 -41.27 -10.05
N THR A 29 0.79 -41.21 -9.51
CA THR A 29 0.41 -41.16 -8.08
C THR A 29 0.83 -39.95 -7.23
N LEU A 30 -0.13 -39.04 -7.01
CA LEU A 30 -0.13 -38.15 -5.84
C LEU A 30 -0.25 -38.96 -4.54
N THR A 31 0.70 -38.78 -3.63
CA THR A 31 0.50 -39.07 -2.21
C THR A 31 0.65 -37.77 -1.43
N ASN A 32 -0.48 -37.19 -1.01
CA ASN A 32 -0.50 -36.12 -0.03
C ASN A 32 0.07 -36.66 1.29
N LYS A 33 1.24 -36.16 1.69
CA LYS A 33 1.68 -36.13 3.08
C LYS A 33 2.31 -34.77 3.36
N SER A 34 1.92 -34.24 4.51
CA SER A 34 2.20 -32.92 5.04
C SER A 34 3.69 -32.67 5.26
N GLU A 35 4.00 -31.39 5.51
CA GLU A 35 5.23 -30.84 6.09
C GLU A 35 6.34 -30.52 5.08
N ILE A 36 6.23 -29.33 4.48
CA ILE A 36 7.40 -28.59 3.99
C ILE A 36 8.21 -28.18 5.23
N ASN A 37 9.14 -29.03 5.65
CA ASN A 37 10.20 -28.67 6.59
C ASN A 37 11.26 -27.88 5.81
N THR A 38 11.26 -26.55 5.98
CA THR A 38 12.17 -25.60 5.32
C THR A 38 13.64 -25.71 5.74
N SER A 39 14.02 -26.73 6.50
CA SER A 39 15.33 -26.82 7.15
C SER A 39 16.42 -27.51 6.33
N GLU A 40 16.09 -28.22 5.23
CA GLU A 40 17.06 -29.08 4.53
C GLU A 40 17.62 -28.52 3.21
N SER A 41 17.30 -27.28 2.83
CA SER A 41 17.87 -26.64 1.61
C SER A 41 19.15 -25.82 1.84
N ILE A 42 19.74 -25.81 3.04
CA ILE A 42 20.86 -24.90 3.35
C ILE A 42 22.24 -25.49 3.01
N ASN A 43 22.36 -26.81 2.82
CA ASN A 43 23.68 -27.46 2.79
C ASN A 43 24.40 -27.48 1.43
N ASN A 44 24.34 -26.44 0.59
CA ASN A 44 25.17 -26.43 -0.63
C ASN A 44 25.49 -25.07 -1.28
N ILE A 45 25.74 -24.00 -0.52
CA ILE A 45 26.38 -22.79 -1.09
C ILE A 45 27.55 -22.34 -0.22
N ALA A 46 28.65 -23.08 -0.27
CA ALA A 46 29.97 -22.52 0.02
C ALA A 46 30.47 -21.80 -1.24
N ARG A 47 30.22 -20.49 -1.34
CA ARG A 47 30.95 -19.59 -2.23
C ARG A 47 31.21 -18.28 -1.49
N GLU A 48 32.45 -18.14 -1.06
CA GLU A 48 33.05 -16.90 -0.57
C GLU A 48 32.85 -15.79 -1.61
N GLN A 49 31.95 -14.87 -1.30
CA GLN A 49 31.87 -13.53 -1.88
C GLN A 49 31.44 -12.64 -0.74
N ASP A 50 32.37 -11.84 -0.22
CA ASP A 50 32.12 -10.79 0.77
C ASP A 50 31.32 -9.64 0.12
N HIS A 51 30.10 -9.93 -0.32
CA HIS A 51 29.12 -8.88 -0.55
C HIS A 51 28.54 -8.56 0.82
N GLU A 52 29.00 -7.44 1.38
CA GLU A 52 28.29 -6.72 2.43
C GLU A 52 26.82 -6.60 1.97
N ILE A 53 25.95 -7.45 2.52
CA ILE A 53 24.52 -7.32 2.29
C ILE A 53 24.11 -6.17 3.18
N ASP A 54 24.14 -4.96 2.63
CA ASP A 54 23.54 -3.80 3.27
C ASP A 54 22.10 -4.21 3.67
N PRO A 55 21.76 -4.24 4.97
CA PRO A 55 20.43 -4.60 5.36
C PRO A 55 19.48 -3.58 4.76
N VAL A 56 18.65 -4.02 3.80
CA VAL A 56 17.63 -3.17 3.21
C VAL A 56 16.62 -2.82 4.30
N ASN A 57 16.77 -1.62 4.86
CA ASN A 57 15.88 -1.11 5.90
C ASN A 57 14.57 -0.64 5.26
N TYR A 58 13.61 -1.54 5.12
CA TYR A 58 12.26 -1.19 4.70
C TYR A 58 11.52 -0.51 5.87
N SER A 59 11.63 0.81 5.96
CA SER A 59 10.80 1.59 6.90
C SER A 59 9.37 1.69 6.36
N VAL A 60 8.42 1.07 7.05
CA VAL A 60 6.99 1.19 6.72
C VAL A 60 6.50 2.57 7.18
N LYS A 61 6.08 3.42 6.24
CA LYS A 61 5.51 4.75 6.54
C LYS A 61 4.08 4.62 7.08
N ILE A 62 3.74 5.46 8.04
CA ILE A 62 2.39 5.55 8.64
C ILE A 62 1.45 6.26 7.66
N ASN A 63 0.33 5.64 7.30
CA ASN A 63 -0.68 6.34 6.51
C ASN A 63 -1.45 7.33 7.40
N ILE A 64 -1.41 8.62 7.08
CA ILE A 64 -2.09 9.66 7.86
C ILE A 64 -3.60 9.46 7.92
N SER A 65 -4.21 8.82 6.92
CA SER A 65 -5.65 8.55 6.91
C SER A 65 -6.07 7.42 7.85
N SER A 66 -5.12 6.66 8.38
CA SER A 66 -5.37 5.62 9.40
C SER A 66 -5.26 6.15 10.83
N LEU A 67 -4.83 7.40 11.01
CA LEU A 67 -4.76 8.05 12.31
C LEU A 67 -6.14 8.62 12.67
N ASP A 68 -6.47 8.59 13.95
CA ASP A 68 -7.67 9.23 14.50
C ASP A 68 -7.47 10.76 14.55
N LEU A 69 -7.49 11.43 13.40
CA LEU A 69 -7.25 12.87 13.31
C LEU A 69 -8.58 13.63 13.33
N ASN A 70 -8.59 14.81 13.93
CA ASN A 70 -9.69 15.77 13.79
C ASN A 70 -9.50 16.58 12.49
N PRO A 71 -10.31 16.35 11.44
CA PRO A 71 -10.19 17.06 10.17
C PRO A 71 -10.84 18.45 10.20
N ASN A 72 -11.54 18.83 11.28
CA ASN A 72 -12.27 20.10 11.35
C ASN A 72 -11.39 21.19 11.97
N THR A 73 -11.07 22.22 11.18
CA THR A 73 -10.10 23.27 11.58
C THR A 73 -10.74 24.59 12.01
N GLY A 74 -12.06 24.70 11.91
CA GLY A 74 -12.81 25.87 12.36
C GLY A 74 -12.94 26.95 11.29
N VAL A 75 -12.97 28.22 11.73
CA VAL A 75 -13.32 29.38 10.90
C VAL A 75 -12.08 30.24 10.63
N PHE A 76 -11.87 30.62 9.37
CA PHE A 76 -10.74 31.40 8.88
C PHE A 76 -11.20 32.71 8.23
N ASN A 77 -10.28 33.67 8.10
CA ASN A 77 -10.54 34.93 7.39
C ASN A 77 -10.41 34.77 5.86
N SER A 78 -9.77 33.70 5.38
CA SER A 78 -9.58 33.38 3.96
C SER A 78 -9.47 31.86 3.78
N ASN A 79 -9.48 31.39 2.53
CA ASN A 79 -9.22 30.00 2.16
C ASN A 79 -7.73 29.72 1.91
N GLU A 80 -6.81 30.51 2.48
CA GLU A 80 -5.37 30.33 2.29
C GLU A 80 -4.93 28.96 2.88
N PRO A 81 -4.35 28.05 2.07
CA PRO A 81 -4.10 26.67 2.51
C PRO A 81 -3.14 26.55 3.70
N ASN A 82 -2.08 27.36 3.76
CA ASN A 82 -1.06 27.20 4.80
C ASN A 82 -1.63 27.45 6.20
N ALA A 83 -2.46 28.48 6.37
CA ALA A 83 -3.12 28.77 7.64
C ALA A 83 -4.03 27.61 8.11
N ILE A 84 -4.74 26.98 7.15
CA ILE A 84 -5.62 25.84 7.40
C ILE A 84 -4.79 24.60 7.79
N ILE A 85 -3.71 24.31 7.05
CA ILE A 85 -2.80 23.18 7.31
C ILE A 85 -2.10 23.34 8.67
N GLU A 86 -1.58 24.53 8.98
CA GLU A 86 -0.95 24.81 10.27
C GLU A 86 -1.92 24.59 11.44
N THR A 87 -3.19 24.95 11.25
CA THR A 87 -4.22 24.72 12.26
C THR A 87 -4.60 23.25 12.37
N PHE A 88 -4.69 22.52 11.26
CA PHE A 88 -4.88 21.08 11.26
C PHE A 88 -3.76 20.36 12.02
N ILE A 89 -2.50 20.72 11.77
CA ILE A 89 -1.34 20.16 12.49
C ILE A 89 -1.45 20.48 13.98
N ARG A 90 -1.73 21.73 14.35
CA ARG A 90 -1.85 22.15 15.75
C ARG A 90 -2.95 21.39 16.51
N ASN A 91 -4.10 21.17 15.87
CA ASN A 91 -5.23 20.43 16.46
C ASN A 91 -4.94 18.94 16.66
N ASN A 92 -3.91 18.41 15.99
CA ASN A 92 -3.54 16.99 15.98
C ASN A 92 -2.07 16.79 16.37
N ALA A 93 -1.49 17.73 17.13
CA ALA A 93 -0.06 17.78 17.41
C ALA A 93 0.44 16.54 18.20
N ASP A 94 -0.45 15.88 18.94
CA ASP A 94 -0.19 14.63 19.65
C ASP A 94 0.03 13.42 18.71
N LYS A 95 -0.49 13.49 17.48
CA LYS A 95 -0.47 12.39 16.48
C LYS A 95 0.44 12.69 15.29
N LEU A 96 0.64 13.97 14.97
CA LEU A 96 1.39 14.47 13.82
C LEU A 96 2.79 14.98 14.21
N ASP A 97 3.50 14.18 15.00
CA ASP A 97 4.83 14.52 15.50
C ASP A 97 5.85 14.70 14.36
N GLY A 98 6.46 15.89 14.31
CA GLY A 98 7.50 16.27 13.36
C GLY A 98 6.99 16.77 12.00
N LEU A 99 5.68 16.89 11.80
CA LEU A 99 5.11 17.43 10.56
C LEU A 99 4.94 18.95 10.61
N THR A 100 5.27 19.59 9.50
CA THR A 100 5.08 21.01 9.23
C THR A 100 4.25 21.18 7.95
N LYS A 101 3.77 22.39 7.66
CA LYS A 101 3.05 22.65 6.40
C LYS A 101 3.87 22.30 5.14
N ASN A 102 5.20 22.33 5.23
CA ASN A 102 6.08 22.08 4.10
C ASN A 102 6.15 20.61 3.72
N ASP A 103 5.71 19.70 4.60
CA ASP A 103 5.67 18.26 4.38
C ASP A 103 4.43 17.82 3.58
N PHE A 104 3.58 18.76 3.19
CA PHE A 104 2.34 18.50 2.47
C PHE A 104 2.30 19.19 1.11
N GLU A 105 1.54 18.57 0.21
CA GLU A 105 1.11 19.11 -1.08
C GLU A 105 -0.40 19.34 -1.02
N VAL A 106 -0.84 20.49 -1.54
CA VAL A 106 -2.27 20.78 -1.69
C VAL A 106 -2.77 20.09 -2.96
N VAL A 107 -3.70 19.15 -2.80
CA VAL A 107 -4.31 18.42 -3.93
C VAL A 107 -5.51 19.20 -4.46
N THR A 108 -6.41 19.64 -3.58
CA THR A 108 -7.58 20.46 -3.93
C THR A 108 -7.94 21.41 -2.79
N ASN A 109 -8.44 22.60 -3.11
CA ASN A 109 -8.96 23.54 -2.12
C ASN A 109 -10.21 24.24 -2.67
N GLN A 110 -11.39 23.68 -2.37
CA GLN A 110 -12.66 24.17 -2.92
C GLN A 110 -13.81 23.82 -1.98
N ASN A 111 -14.89 24.59 -2.02
CA ASN A 111 -16.13 24.32 -1.29
C ASN A 111 -15.89 23.98 0.19
N ASN A 112 -15.05 24.77 0.88
CA ASN A 112 -14.80 24.60 2.32
C ASN A 112 -14.11 23.27 2.69
N VAL A 113 -13.51 22.62 1.69
CA VAL A 113 -12.81 21.35 1.80
C VAL A 113 -11.41 21.48 1.20
N LEU A 114 -10.40 21.16 2.01
CA LEU A 114 -8.99 21.14 1.63
C LEU A 114 -8.47 19.70 1.67
N THR A 115 -7.99 19.18 0.55
CA THR A 115 -7.34 17.85 0.47
C THR A 115 -5.84 18.06 0.39
N ILE A 116 -5.10 17.43 1.31
CA ILE A 116 -3.65 17.45 1.33
C ILE A 116 -3.08 16.04 1.21
N LYS A 117 -1.90 15.94 0.59
CA LYS A 117 -1.10 14.71 0.49
C LYS A 117 0.24 14.93 1.20
N VAL A 118 0.73 13.94 1.94
CA VAL A 118 2.10 13.96 2.45
C VAL A 118 3.07 13.81 1.28
N LYS A 119 4.13 14.62 1.25
CA LYS A 119 5.18 14.53 0.21
C LYS A 119 5.91 13.20 0.27
N ASP A 120 6.37 12.74 -0.89
CA ASP A 120 7.00 11.42 -1.01
C ASP A 120 8.38 11.35 -0.32
N ASP A 121 9.04 12.49 -0.11
CA ASP A 121 10.32 12.63 0.61
C ASP A 121 10.17 12.63 2.15
N GLN A 122 8.95 12.69 2.68
CA GLN A 122 8.68 12.57 4.11
C GLN A 122 8.92 11.12 4.59
N GLN A 123 9.72 10.94 5.64
CA GLN A 123 10.26 9.63 6.03
C GLN A 123 9.34 8.75 6.90
N LYS A 124 8.41 9.37 7.64
CA LYS A 124 7.60 8.72 8.70
C LYS A 124 6.15 8.48 8.30
N TYR A 125 5.60 9.32 7.43
CA TYR A 125 4.20 9.44 7.08
C TYR A 125 4.01 9.40 5.57
N GLN A 126 2.81 8.98 5.15
CA GLN A 126 2.38 8.96 3.76
C GLN A 126 0.87 9.13 3.67
N GLY A 127 0.34 9.23 2.45
CA GLY A 127 -1.09 9.23 2.18
C GLY A 127 -1.69 10.64 2.10
N SER A 128 -3.03 10.71 2.14
CA SER A 128 -3.80 11.94 1.96
C SER A 128 -4.95 12.03 2.94
N ILE A 129 -5.36 13.25 3.27
CA ILE A 129 -6.50 13.52 4.13
C ILE A 129 -7.30 14.74 3.66
N THR A 130 -8.58 14.73 3.97
CA THR A 130 -9.53 15.81 3.71
C THR A 130 -9.78 16.60 5.00
N ILE A 131 -9.63 17.92 4.92
CA ILE A 131 -9.78 18.89 6.00
C ILE A 131 -11.00 19.76 5.72
N ASN A 132 -11.87 19.92 6.71
CA ASN A 132 -13.04 20.79 6.64
C ASN A 132 -12.73 22.13 7.33
N TYR A 133 -13.12 23.24 6.70
CA TYR A 133 -12.93 24.59 7.23
C TYR A 133 -14.07 25.53 6.82
N SER A 134 -14.27 26.63 7.53
CA SER A 134 -15.20 27.70 7.15
C SER A 134 -14.46 28.99 6.88
N VAL A 135 -14.98 29.86 6.01
CA VAL A 135 -14.44 31.20 5.75
C VAL A 135 -15.47 32.22 6.22
N LYS A 136 -15.02 33.24 6.96
CA LYS A 136 -15.89 34.35 7.36
C LYS A 136 -16.45 35.03 6.11
N ILE A 137 -17.77 35.11 6.06
CA ILE A 137 -18.47 35.93 5.07
C ILE A 137 -18.67 37.28 5.74
N ASN A 138 -17.94 38.29 5.28
CA ASN A 138 -18.26 39.67 5.65
C ASN A 138 -19.52 40.05 4.87
N ILE A 139 -20.66 40.08 5.57
CA ILE A 139 -21.94 40.58 5.08
C ILE A 139 -22.22 41.97 5.61
#